data_AF-A0A0F9HS93-F1
#
_entry.id   AF-A0A0F9HS93-F1
#
_cell.length_a   1.000
_cell.length_b   1.000
_cell.length_c   1.000
_cell.angle_alpha   90.00
_cell.angle_beta   90.00
_cell.angle_gamma   90.00
#
_symmetry.space_group_name_H-M   'P 1'
#
loop_
_entity.id
_entity.type
_entity.pdbx_description
1 polymer ?
#
loop_
_entity_poly.entity_id
_entity_poly.type
_entity_poly.pdbx_seq_one_letter_code
_entity_poly.pdbx_strand_id
1 'polypeptide(L)' 'MGAILPLIGMGIDMIVKLIGAYNTLPDSDEATKVILNGLALRLVSTKSAVAEVVIKEV' A
#
# COMPACT_ATOMS: atom_id res chain seq x y z
N MET A 1 -15.34 15.75 -0.93
CA MET A 1 -14.23 14.99 -0.31
C MET A 1 -14.43 13.46 -0.34
N GLY A 2 -15.65 12.92 -0.45
CA GLY A 2 -15.89 11.46 -0.43
C GLY A 2 -15.30 10.62 -1.57
N ALA A 3 -14.97 11.20 -2.74
CA ALA A 3 -14.41 10.47 -3.88
C ALA A 3 -12.86 10.30 -3.83
N ILE A 4 -12.16 11.06 -2.99
CA ILE A 4 -10.69 11.05 -2.91
C ILE A 4 -10.19 9.84 -2.09
N LEU A 5 -10.93 9.45 -1.04
CA LEU A 5 -10.58 8.30 -0.21
C LEU A 5 -10.57 6.96 -0.97
N PRO A 6 -11.61 6.65 -1.76
CA PRO A 6 -11.61 5.46 -2.62
C PRO A 6 -10.43 5.44 -3.60
N LEU A 7 -10.07 6.61 -4.17
CA LEU A 7 -8.96 6.73 -5.12
C LEU A 7 -7.60 6.49 -4.46
N ILE A 8 -7.35 7.07 -3.28
CA ILE A 8 -6.13 6.82 -2.50
C ILE A 8 -6.05 5.35 -2.10
N GLY A 9 -7.16 4.77 -1.63
CA GLY A 9 -7.23 3.36 -1.25
C GLY A 9 -6.91 2.43 -2.42
N MET A 10 -7.48 2.69 -3.60
CA MET A 10 -7.22 1.91 -4.82
C MET A 10 -5.76 2.03 -5.30
N GLY A 11 -5.18 3.23 -5.23
CA GLY A 11 -3.77 3.44 -5.59
C GLY A 11 -2.83 2.65 -4.69
N ILE A 12 -3.06 2.66 -3.37
CA ILE A 12 -2.28 1.88 -2.41
C ILE A 12 -2.42 0.37 -2.67
N ASP A 13 -3.65 -0.12 -2.89
CA ASP A 13 -3.89 -1.54 -3.16
C ASP A 13 -3.20 -2.03 -4.43
N MET A 14 -3.15 -1.19 -5.47
CA MET A 14 -2.42 -1.50 -6.70
C MET A 14 -0.91 -1.61 -6.45
N ILE A 15 -0.32 -0.68 -5.69
CA ILE A 15 1.11 -0.71 -5.36
C ILE A 15 1.46 -1.96 -4.54
N VAL A 16 0.64 -2.31 -3.54
CA VAL A 16 0.85 -3.52 -2.72
C VAL A 16 0.80 -4.79 -3.58
N LYS A 17 -0.11 -4.87 -4.54
CA LYS A 17 -0.18 -6.00 -5.49
C LYS A 17 1.05 -6.08 -6.39
N LEU A 18 1.55 -4.95 -6.88
CA LEU A 18 2.77 -4.91 -7.70
C LEU A 18 4.00 -5.36 -6.91
N ILE A 19 4.11 -4.96 -5.65
CA ILE A 19 5.15 -5.42 -4.72
C ILE A 19 5.05 -6.95 -4.52
N GLY A 20 3.84 -7.46 -4.27
CA GLY A 20 3.60 -8.90 -4.15
C GLY A 20 4.02 -9.67 -5.39
N ALA A 21 3.66 -9.17 -6.58
CA ALA A 21 4.07 -9.77 -7.85
C ALA A 21 5.60 -9.77 -8.03
N TYR A 22 6.27 -8.66 -7.70
CA TYR A 22 7.74 -8.59 -7.73
C TYR A 22 8.38 -9.65 -6.82
N ASN A 23 7.88 -9.80 -5.59
CA ASN A 23 8.42 -10.75 -4.62
C ASN A 23 8.27 -12.23 -5.04
N THR A 24 7.33 -12.53 -5.93
CA THR A 24 7.14 -13.89 -6.48
C THR A 24 8.05 -14.23 -7.66
N LEU A 25 8.79 -13.25 -8.21
CA LEU A 25 9.68 -13.51 -9.34
C LEU A 25 10.92 -14.31 -8.91
N PRO A 26 11.32 -15.36 -9.64
CA PRO A 26 12.44 -16.22 -9.26
C PRO A 26 13.80 -15.50 -9.25
N ASP A 27 13.96 -14.46 -10.09
CA ASP A 27 15.21 -13.68 -10.21
C ASP A 27 15.16 -12.33 -9.47
N SER A 28 14.18 -12.11 -8.60
CA SER A 28 14.07 -10.85 -7.86
C SER A 28 15.04 -10.82 -6.67
N ASP A 29 15.72 -9.68 -6.51
CA ASP A 29 16.75 -9.46 -5.50
C ASP A 29 16.16 -9.50 -4.08
N GLU A 30 16.70 -10.39 -3.22
CA GLU A 30 16.18 -10.63 -1.86
C GLU A 30 16.26 -9.38 -0.97
N ALA A 31 17.30 -8.54 -1.11
CA ALA A 31 17.38 -7.29 -0.36
C ALA A 31 16.28 -6.32 -0.77
N THR A 32 15.96 -6.27 -2.06
CA THR A 32 14.86 -5.49 -2.63
C THR A 32 13.51 -6.02 -2.18
N LYS A 33 13.32 -7.34 -2.09
CA LYS A 33 12.08 -7.93 -1.53
C LYS A 33 11.82 -7.49 -0.09
N VAL A 34 12.85 -7.49 0.76
CA VAL A 34 12.74 -7.04 2.16
C VAL A 34 12.31 -5.57 2.23
N ILE A 35 12.95 -4.70 1.43
CA ILE A 35 12.62 -3.27 1.35
C ILE A 35 11.18 -3.08 0.88
N LEU A 36 10.79 -3.75 -0.21
CA LEU A 36 9.45 -3.63 -0.78
C LEU A 36 8.38 -4.18 0.16
N ASN A 37 8.64 -5.28 0.88
CA ASN A 37 7.71 -5.79 1.89
C ASN A 37 7.52 -4.78 3.04
N GLY A 38 8.60 -4.15 3.51
CA GLY A 38 8.53 -3.06 4.48
C GLY A 38 7.72 -1.86 3.98
N LEU A 39 7.87 -1.50 2.70
CA LEU A 39 7.09 -0.44 2.05
C LEU A 39 5.61 -0.81 1.95
N ALA A 40 5.28 -2.06 1.58
CA ALA A 40 3.90 -2.54 1.52
C ALA A 40 3.20 -2.46 2.88
N LEU A 41 3.87 -2.89 3.96
CA LEU A 41 3.32 -2.79 5.32
C LEU A 41 3.08 -1.33 5.74
N ARG A 42 4.00 -0.43 5.42
CA ARG A 42 3.83 1.00 5.70
C ARG A 42 2.66 1.60 4.91
N LEU A 43 2.53 1.26 3.63
CA LEU A 43 1.43 1.73 2.79
C LEU A 43 0.06 1.27 3.30
N VAL A 44 -0.06 0.01 3.74
CA VAL A 44 -1.29 -0.51 4.37
C VAL A 44 -1.60 0.24 5.67
N SER A 45 -0.59 0.48 6.52
CA SER A 45 -0.76 1.25 7.75
C SER A 45 -1.21 2.69 7.48
N THR A 46 -0.59 3.36 6.51
CA THR A 46 -0.97 4.73 6.09
C THR A 46 -2.39 4.77 5.53
N LYS A 47 -2.81 3.77 4.74
CA LYS A 47 -4.20 3.66 4.25
C LYS A 47 -5.20 3.66 5.40
N SER A 48 -4.94 2.87 6.44
CA SER A 48 -5.79 2.79 7.63
C SER A 48 -5.80 4.11 8.42
N ALA A 49 -4.66 4.75 8.60
CA ALA A 49 -4.57 6.05 9.29
C ALA A 49 -5.32 7.16 8.55
N VAL A 50 -5.19 7.22 7.22
CA VAL A 50 -5.94 8.19 6.39
C VAL A 50 -7.45 7.92 6.48
N ALA A 51 -7.86 6.65 6.46
CA ALA A 51 -9.27 6.30 6.65
C ALA A 51 -9.80 6.75 8.02
N GLU A 52 -9.02 6.56 9.09
CA GLU A 52 -9.40 6.97 10.45
C GLU A 52 -9.55 8.49 10.59
N VAL A 53 -8.60 9.27 10.04
CA VAL A 53 -8.67 10.73 10.04
C VAL A 53 -9.91 11.22 9.30
N VAL A 54 -10.20 10.65 8.13
CA VAL A 54 -11.35 11.09 7.33
C VAL A 54 -12.69 10.68 7.93
N ILE A 55 -12.79 9.54 8.62
CA ILE A 55 -14.01 9.17 9.35
C ILE A 55 -14.27 10.12 10.54
N LYS A 56 -13.21 10.65 11.17
CA LYS A 56 -13.33 11.60 12.29
C LYS A 56 -13.71 13.02 11.89
N GLU A 57 -13.47 13.41 10.63
CA GLU A 57 -13.79 14.75 10.13
C GLU A 57 -15.18 14.87 9.46
N VAL A 58 -15.95 13.77 9.38
CA VAL A 58 -17.30 13.72 8.78
C VAL A 58 -18.38 13.62 9.84
#